data_AF-A0A927AWR8-F1
#
_entry.id   AF-A0A927AWR8-F1
#
_cell.length_a   1.000
_cell.length_b   1.000
_cell.length_c   1.000
_cell.angle_alpha   90.00
_cell.angle_beta   90.00
_cell.angle_gamma   90.00
#
_symmetry.space_group_name_H-M   'P 1'
#
loop_
_entity.id
_entity.type
_entity.pdbx_description
1 polymer ?
#
loop_
_entity_poly.entity_id
_entity_poly.type
_entity_poly.pdbx_seq_one_letter_code
_entity_poly.pdbx_strand_id
1 'polypeptide(L)'
;MNEDFHSPNQRYTITLGSYEIKMSHWVAQPYLIRLSDGATLFSLTGDPWSAFTVKWLDEVTVEMKVARYPERLSACSQLLTKLRRQQPTTPSQEHLAR
;
A
#
# COMPACT_ATOMS: atom_id res chain seq x y z
N MET A 1 -4.61 -18.45 5.60
CA MET A 1 -5.33 -17.18 5.80
C MET A 1 -4.42 -16.10 5.30
N ASN A 2 -4.84 -15.28 4.33
CA ASN A 2 -4.12 -14.05 4.01
C ASN A 2 -4.29 -13.12 5.21
N GLU A 3 -3.17 -12.66 5.76
CA GLU A 3 -3.19 -11.67 6.83
C GLU A 3 -3.38 -10.30 6.18
N ASP A 4 -4.58 -9.77 6.30
CA ASP A 4 -4.94 -8.43 5.85
C ASP A 4 -4.82 -7.46 7.04
N PHE A 5 -4.10 -6.36 6.84
CA PHE A 5 -3.87 -5.34 7.87
C PHE A 5 -4.67 -4.08 7.52
N HIS A 6 -5.82 -3.92 8.16
CA HIS A 6 -6.72 -2.80 7.90
C HIS A 6 -6.30 -1.51 8.61
N SER A 7 -6.45 -0.38 7.92
CA SER A 7 -6.37 0.95 8.54
C SER A 7 -7.47 1.11 9.61
N PRO A 8 -7.28 1.94 10.65
CA PRO A 8 -8.27 2.14 11.72
C PRO A 8 -9.67 2.53 11.24
N ASN A 9 -9.78 3.28 10.14
CA ASN A 9 -11.06 3.71 9.55
C ASN A 9 -11.60 2.74 8.48
N GLN A 10 -10.95 1.58 8.29
CA GLN A 10 -11.32 0.57 7.28
C GLN A 10 -11.46 1.11 5.85
N ARG A 11 -10.71 2.14 5.47
CA ARG A 11 -10.67 2.64 4.08
C ARG A 11 -9.56 2.02 3.26
N TYR A 12 -8.52 1.52 3.92
CA TYR A 12 -7.35 0.91 3.30
C TYR A 12 -7.02 -0.42 3.94
N THR A 13 -6.37 -1.29 3.18
CA THR A 13 -5.79 -2.53 3.68
C THR A 13 -4.40 -2.74 3.09
N ILE A 14 -3.50 -3.32 3.88
CA ILE A 14 -2.27 -3.93 3.37
C ILE A 14 -2.52 -5.44 3.25
N THR A 15 -2.30 -6.00 2.08
CA THR A 15 -2.31 -7.45 1.87
C THR A 15 -0.90 -7.93 1.54
N LEU A 16 -0.57 -9.16 1.96
CA LEU A 16 0.71 -9.79 1.67
C LEU A 16 0.51 -10.94 0.67
N GLY A 17 1.07 -10.78 -0.53
CA GLY A 17 1.13 -11.85 -1.52
C GLY A 17 2.43 -12.64 -1.36
N SER A 18 2.33 -13.92 -1.04
CA SER A 18 3.49 -14.79 -0.89
C SER A 18 3.84 -15.50 -2.19
N TYR A 19 5.10 -15.43 -2.60
CA TYR A 19 5.62 -16.23 -3.72
C TYR A 19 7.01 -16.78 -3.40
N GLU A 20 7.32 -17.93 -3.99
CA GLU A 20 8.62 -18.57 -3.86
C GLU A 20 9.61 -17.92 -4.84
N ILE A 21 10.77 -17.53 -4.33
CA ILE A 21 11.95 -17.18 -5.11
C ILE A 21 13.01 -18.27 -4.91
N LYS A 22 13.92 -18.41 -5.89
CA LYS A 22 14.98 -19.43 -5.98
C LYS A 22 15.52 -19.90 -4.60
N MET A 23 15.79 -21.20 -4.49
CA MET A 23 16.26 -21.85 -3.26
C MET A 23 15.22 -21.87 -2.13
N SER A 24 13.94 -21.96 -2.47
CA SER A 24 12.82 -22.06 -1.51
C SER A 24 12.73 -20.94 -0.48
N HIS A 25 13.19 -19.76 -0.87
CA HIS A 25 12.95 -18.55 -0.10
C HIS A 25 11.60 -17.97 -0.47
N TRP A 26 10.88 -17.46 0.52
CA TRP A 26 9.57 -16.87 0.32
C TRP A 26 9.64 -15.36 0.46
N VAL A 27 9.02 -14.66 -0.49
CA VAL A 27 8.84 -13.21 -0.45
C VAL A 27 7.40 -12.92 -0.06
N ALA A 28 7.20 -12.17 1.02
CA ALA A 28 5.90 -11.66 1.44
C ALA A 28 5.74 -10.25 0.88
N GLN A 29 5.17 -10.14 -0.32
CA GLN A 29 5.11 -8.88 -1.05
C GLN A 29 3.92 -8.02 -0.58
N PRO A 30 4.14 -6.76 -0.17
CA PRO A 30 3.06 -5.90 0.31
C PRO A 30 2.32 -5.19 -0.83
N TYR A 31 1.00 -5.09 -0.68
CA TYR A 31 0.11 -4.30 -1.53
C TYR A 31 -0.77 -3.39 -0.67
N LEU A 32 -0.78 -2.08 -0.94
CA LEU A 32 -1.74 -1.16 -0.35
C LEU A 32 -2.95 -1.05 -1.26
N ILE A 33 -4.12 -1.40 -0.73
CA ILE A 33 -5.37 -1.44 -1.48
C ILE A 33 -6.36 -0.47 -0.83
N ARG A 34 -7.04 0.34 -1.65
CA ARG A 34 -8.20 1.13 -1.21
C ARG A 34 -9.45 0.24 -1.26
N LEU A 35 -10.19 0.20 -0.17
CA LEU A 35 -11.33 -0.71 -0.04
C LEU A 35 -12.57 -0.26 -0.80
N SER A 36 -12.73 1.04 -1.10
CA SER A 36 -13.92 1.56 -1.79
C SER A 36 -14.06 1.09 -3.24
N ASP A 37 -12.93 0.90 -3.93
CA ASP A 37 -12.86 0.60 -5.36
C ASP A 37 -11.91 -0.57 -5.68
N GLY A 38 -11.26 -1.16 -4.67
CA GLY A 38 -10.27 -2.22 -4.83
C GLY A 38 -8.96 -1.76 -5.47
N ALA A 39 -8.72 -0.45 -5.62
CA ALA A 39 -7.55 0.04 -6.32
C ALA A 39 -6.26 -0.20 -5.52
N THR A 40 -5.26 -0.82 -6.16
CA THR A 40 -3.89 -0.89 -5.61
C THR A 40 -3.24 0.49 -5.68
N LEU A 41 -3.02 1.11 -4.53
CA LEU A 41 -2.39 2.43 -4.41
C LEU A 41 -0.86 2.35 -4.34
N PHE A 42 -0.32 1.21 -3.89
CA PHE A 42 1.11 0.95 -3.81
C PHE A 42 1.39 -0.54 -3.92
N SER A 43 2.45 -0.90 -4.66
CA SER A 43 2.98 -2.26 -4.69
C SER A 43 4.49 -2.22 -4.95
N LEU A 44 5.20 -3.24 -4.46
CA LEU A 44 6.62 -3.48 -4.78
C LEU A 44 6.79 -4.57 -5.85
N THR A 45 5.77 -4.76 -6.71
CA THR A 45 5.76 -5.81 -7.74
C THR A 45 6.90 -5.61 -8.72
N GLY A 46 7.60 -6.70 -9.04
CA GLY A 46 8.75 -6.69 -9.96
C GLY A 46 10.10 -6.52 -9.26
N ASP A 47 10.13 -6.15 -7.98
CA ASP A 47 11.32 -6.21 -7.15
C ASP A 47 11.14 -7.22 -5.99
N PRO A 48 12.21 -7.93 -5.58
CA PRO A 48 12.11 -8.97 -4.56
C PRO A 48 12.15 -8.38 -3.14
N TRP A 49 11.26 -7.44 -2.83
CA TRP A 49 11.09 -6.88 -1.49
C TRP A 49 10.08 -7.69 -0.68
N SER A 50 10.53 -8.20 0.46
CA SER A 50 9.69 -8.92 1.42
C SER A 50 9.38 -8.03 2.62
N ALA A 51 8.10 -7.94 3.00
CA ALA A 51 7.65 -7.24 4.20
C ALA A 51 7.69 -8.17 5.42
N PHE A 52 8.16 -7.63 6.55
CA PHE A 52 8.26 -8.36 7.83
C PHE A 52 7.29 -7.85 8.88
N THR A 53 7.01 -6.55 8.87
CA THR A 53 6.10 -5.92 9.82
C THR A 53 5.24 -4.92 9.11
N VAL A 54 3.96 -4.89 9.47
CA VAL A 54 2.99 -3.90 9.00
C VAL A 54 2.31 -3.30 10.21
N LYS A 55 2.36 -1.98 10.35
CA LYS A 55 1.71 -1.26 11.45
C LYS A 55 1.12 0.05 10.95
N TRP A 56 -0.20 0.19 11.10
CA TRP A 56 -0.86 1.48 10.92
C TRP A 56 -0.49 2.39 12.08
N LEU A 57 0.04 3.58 11.76
CA LEU A 57 0.33 4.63 12.75
C LEU A 57 -0.89 5.52 12.98
N ASP A 58 -1.70 5.71 11.93
CA ASP A 58 -2.97 6.41 11.95
C ASP A 58 -3.87 5.94 10.79
N GLU A 59 -4.94 6.69 10.51
CA GLU A 59 -5.92 6.41 9.45
C GLU A 59 -5.39 6.39 8.00
N VAL A 60 -4.25 7.02 7.74
CA VAL A 60 -3.69 7.23 6.40
C VAL A 60 -2.19 6.94 6.32
N THR A 61 -1.54 6.67 7.46
CA THR A 61 -0.10 6.41 7.56
C THR A 61 0.15 4.98 8.02
N VAL A 62 0.96 4.26 7.24
CA VAL A 62 1.40 2.89 7.56
C VAL A 62 2.92 2.82 7.55
N GLU A 63 3.47 2.17 8.56
CA GLU A 63 4.89 1.85 8.65
C GLU A 63 5.11 0.39 8.29
N MET A 64 6.09 0.13 7.42
CA MET A 64 6.48 -1.21 7.00
C MET A 64 8.00 -1.39 7.09
N LYS A 65 8.43 -2.54 7.60
CA LYS A 65 9.83 -2.98 7.50
C LYS A 65 9.94 -3.96 6.34
N VAL A 66 10.82 -3.66 5.41
CA VAL A 66 11.04 -4.48 4.21
C VAL A 66 12.52 -4.82 4.06
N ALA A 67 12.83 -5.96 3.47
CA ALA A 67 14.18 -6.27 3.03
C ALA A 67 14.14 -6.79 1.60
N ARG A 68 15.14 -6.39 0.82
CA ARG A 68 15.32 -6.90 -0.53
C ARG A 68 15.97 -8.27 -0.46
N TYR A 69 15.69 -9.12 -1.43
CA TYR A 69 16.42 -10.36 -1.67
C TYR A 69 17.23 -10.26 -2.97
N PRO A 70 18.42 -10.90 -3.11
CA PRO A 70 19.17 -11.65 -2.10
C PRO A 70 19.98 -10.79 -1.13
N GLU A 71 20.19 -9.51 -1.48
CA GLU A 71 20.98 -8.62 -0.65
C GLU A 71 20.17 -8.18 0.57
N ARG A 72 20.58 -8.64 1.75
CA ARG A 72 19.95 -8.42 3.07
C ARG A 72 20.00 -6.94 3.52
N LEU A 73 19.87 -6.01 2.58
CA LEU A 73 19.61 -4.60 2.79
C LEU A 73 18.25 -4.47 3.47
N SER A 74 18.29 -4.37 4.79
CA SER A 74 17.12 -4.12 5.63
C SER A 74 16.81 -2.63 5.51
N ALA A 75 15.77 -2.27 4.76
CA ALA A 75 15.33 -0.89 4.65
C ALA A 75 14.10 -0.69 5.54
N CYS A 76 14.18 0.25 6.47
CA CYS A 76 12.98 0.73 7.15
C CYS A 76 12.26 1.68 6.18
N SER A 77 11.34 1.15 5.37
CA SER A 77 10.57 1.96 4.43
C SER A 77 9.37 2.56 5.17
N GLN A 78 9.50 3.80 5.64
CA GLN A 78 8.32 4.54 6.09
C GLN A 78 7.57 5.04 4.86
N LEU A 79 6.49 4.37 4.49
CA LEU A 79 5.63 4.84 3.40
C LEU A 79 4.70 5.93 3.94
N LEU A 80 5.16 7.18 3.85
CA LEU A 80 4.36 8.36 4.15
C LEU A 80 3.42 8.62 2.97
N THR A 81 2.33 7.87 2.90
CA THR A 81 1.29 8.11 1.89
C THR A 81 0.53 9.37 2.29
N LYS A 82 1.03 10.55 1.91
CA LYS A 82 0.20 11.76 1.87
C LYS A 82 -0.81 11.57 0.75
N LEU A 83 -1.90 10.86 1.05
CA LEU A 83 -3.07 10.77 0.21
C LEU A 83 -3.69 12.17 0.16
N ARG A 84 -3.18 13.02 -0.74
CA ARG A 84 -3.83 14.30 -1.06
C ARG A 84 -5.27 13.95 -1.43
N ARG A 85 -6.23 14.47 -0.66
CA ARG A 85 -7.62 14.57 -1.12
C ARG A 85 -7.55 15.25 -2.47
N GLN A 86 -7.87 14.54 -3.55
CA GLN A 86 -8.25 15.24 -4.77
C GLN A 86 -9.55 15.95 -4.41
N GLN A 87 -9.52 17.28 -4.35
CA GLN A 87 -10.75 18.06 -4.30
C GLN A 87 -11.58 17.64 -5.52
N PRO A 88 -12.87 17.31 -5.36
CA PRO A 88 -13.73 17.15 -6.51
C PRO A 88 -13.70 18.48 -7.28
N THR A 89 -13.29 18.44 -8.54
CA THR A 89 -13.46 19.58 -9.45
C THR A 89 -14.95 19.84 -9.56
N THR A 90 -15.43 20.87 -8.86
CA THR A 90 -16.78 21.38 -9.04
C THR A 90 -16.94 21.73 -10.51
N PRO A 91 -17.93 21.18 -11.24
CA PRO A 91 -18.22 21.69 -12.58
C PRO A 91 -18.74 23.12 -12.42
N SER A 92 -18.03 24.11 -12.96
CA SER A 92 -18.54 25.47 -13.12
C SER A 92 -19.85 25.39 -13.90
N GLN A 93 -20.95 25.68 -13.23
CA GLN A 93 -22.17 26.10 -13.90
C GLN A 93 -21.97 27.54 -14.39
N GLU A 94 -21.57 27.67 -15.66
CA GLU A 94 -21.66 28.92 -16.42
C GLU A 94 -22.23 28.62 -17.80
N HIS A 95 -23.56 28.65 -17.93
CA HIS A 95 -24.24 29.62 -18.81
C HIS A 95 -25.75 29.39 -18.73
N LEU A 96 -26.41 30.19 -17.89
CA LEU A 96 -27.80 30.55 -18.09
C LEU A 96 -27.81 32.07 -18.27
N ALA A 97 -27.63 32.51 -19.50
CA ALA A 97 -27.90 33.90 -19.88
C ALA A 97 -28.15 33.99 -21.39
N ARG A 98 -29.46 34.15 -21.69
CA ARG A 98 -30.07 34.75 -22.88
C ARG A 98 -30.35 33.84 -24.07
#